data_AF-A0A524DBI3-F1
#
_entry.id   AF-A0A524DBI3-F1
#
_cell.length_a   1.000
_cell.length_b   1.000
_cell.length_c   1.000
_cell.angle_alpha   90.00
_cell.angle_beta   90.00
_cell.angle_gamma   90.00
#
_symmetry.space_group_name_H-M   'P 1'
#
loop_
_entity.id
_entity.type
_entity.pdbx_description
1 polymer ?
#
loop_
_entity_poly.entity_id
_entity_poly.type
_entity_poly.pdbx_seq_one_letter_code
_entity_poly.pdbx_strand_id
1 'polypeptide(L)'
;MISYRLPFIEVSIRKALEFFGIQFSENSRFSCCPEPNGIKNSDELIYSITAARNLALAEENNRNILTPCNGCFETLKGIRSEIKSDLHFRDRMNSHLEKIDLKVTGERDVFHLVEFFHKLGKDIIKDNIKYPLTGLRVAVHYGCHFLRPSNKIQMDDPMEPHIFDELIEDLGAKSVDYDRKMDCCGGSLARADNPDSGMEMTHTKLEIMKERRIDCIVVGCPQCFTQFDHIQQDLKKLDYEYDIPVLYYSELLCIALGIDIRDTIRRFHRISVDKIFDKVDLIHQKNEEIKKYFDIEFLKKCHSCGACNNDCPVAKITSFDPNNIIKKILEGDLEKILEDPSIWMCLDCYVCYELCPMRVGLVDIFTTLRNLARERGYITKGFEDQLNSFKRMGTVAMFSRSARKRVGLSSSKPQIDDLKQIINELKIEKKLEEKS
;
A
#
# COMPACT_ATOMS: atom_id res chain seq x y z
N MET A 1 -8.42 23.47 15.07
CA MET A 1 -7.77 24.36 14.07
C MET A 1 -7.55 23.66 12.74
N ILE A 2 -6.95 22.46 12.71
CA ILE A 2 -6.88 21.65 11.47
C ILE A 2 -8.28 21.41 10.89
N SER A 3 -9.22 21.04 11.77
CA SER A 3 -10.66 20.91 11.52
C SER A 3 -11.29 22.09 10.76
N TYR A 4 -10.84 23.32 11.01
CA TYR A 4 -11.39 24.51 10.38
C TYR A 4 -10.74 24.85 9.03
N ARG A 5 -9.47 24.44 8.84
CA ARG A 5 -8.70 24.81 7.64
C ARG A 5 -8.68 23.70 6.58
N LEU A 6 -8.68 22.45 7.02
CA LEU A 6 -8.61 21.24 6.19
C LEU A 6 -9.62 20.20 6.71
N PRO A 7 -10.93 20.50 6.71
CA PRO A 7 -11.98 19.66 7.31
C PRO A 7 -12.08 18.26 6.67
N PHE A 8 -11.70 18.12 5.40
CA PHE A 8 -11.71 16.84 4.68
C PHE A 8 -10.79 15.79 5.32
N ILE A 9 -9.66 16.22 5.92
CA ILE A 9 -8.76 15.33 6.66
C ILE A 9 -9.52 14.72 7.85
N GLU A 10 -10.23 15.56 8.60
CA GLU A 10 -11.04 15.11 9.74
C GLU A 10 -12.17 14.15 9.31
N VAL A 11 -12.85 14.43 8.19
CA VAL A 11 -13.87 13.52 7.63
C VAL A 11 -13.27 12.13 7.40
N SER A 12 -12.12 12.03 6.73
CA SER A 12 -11.48 10.74 6.46
C SER A 12 -11.05 10.02 7.74
N ILE A 13 -10.54 10.74 8.74
CA ILE A 13 -10.13 10.16 10.01
C ILE A 13 -11.34 9.59 10.76
N ARG A 14 -12.41 10.37 10.89
CA ARG A 14 -13.63 9.93 11.59
C ARG A 14 -14.21 8.69 10.96
N LYS A 15 -14.36 8.68 9.64
CA LYS A 15 -14.87 7.52 8.92
C LYS A 15 -14.00 6.27 9.12
N ALA A 16 -12.67 6.42 9.10
CA ALA A 16 -11.76 5.31 9.38
C ALA A 16 -11.89 4.80 10.82
N LEU A 17 -11.97 5.71 11.82
CA LEU A 17 -12.15 5.32 13.22
C LEU A 17 -13.50 4.64 13.46
N GLU A 18 -14.58 5.16 12.88
CA GLU A 18 -15.94 4.58 12.93
C GLU A 18 -15.95 3.18 12.33
N PHE A 19 -15.28 2.98 11.18
CA PHE A 19 -15.17 1.68 10.53
C PHE A 19 -14.55 0.62 11.45
N PHE A 20 -13.50 0.97 12.20
CA PHE A 20 -12.88 0.07 13.18
C PHE A 20 -13.55 0.07 14.57
N GLY A 21 -14.72 0.72 14.71
CA GLY A 21 -15.46 0.77 15.98
C GLY A 21 -14.75 1.55 17.09
N ILE A 22 -13.80 2.44 16.75
CA ILE A 22 -13.04 3.22 17.72
C ILE A 22 -13.87 4.40 18.21
N GLN A 23 -14.09 4.47 19.52
CA GLN A 23 -14.79 5.56 20.17
C GLN A 23 -13.89 6.80 20.28
N PHE A 24 -14.33 7.93 19.73
CA PHE A 24 -13.67 9.22 19.86
C PHE A 24 -14.64 10.29 20.35
N SER A 25 -14.09 11.39 20.87
CA SER A 25 -14.86 12.54 21.31
C SER A 25 -14.05 13.80 21.07
N GLU A 26 -14.71 14.89 20.70
CA GLU A 26 -14.10 16.20 20.66
C GLU A 26 -14.07 16.83 22.06
N ASN A 27 -12.99 17.56 22.35
CA ASN A 27 -12.94 18.45 23.49
C ASN A 27 -12.93 19.89 22.97
N SER A 28 -14.06 20.60 23.11
CA SER A 28 -14.22 21.98 22.65
C SER A 28 -13.29 22.97 23.37
N ARG A 29 -12.70 22.58 24.51
CA ARG A 29 -11.72 23.40 25.24
C ARG A 29 -10.31 23.27 24.65
N PHE A 30 -10.04 22.33 23.75
CA PHE A 30 -8.71 22.23 23.13
C PHE A 30 -8.37 23.48 22.31
N SER A 31 -7.15 23.98 22.51
CA SER A 31 -6.60 25.13 21.79
C SER A 31 -5.48 24.67 20.83
N CYS A 32 -4.58 25.58 20.45
CA CYS A 32 -3.37 25.22 19.70
C CYS A 32 -2.46 24.30 20.54
N CYS A 33 -1.64 23.49 19.87
CA CYS A 33 -0.64 22.62 20.50
C CYS A 33 0.59 23.36 21.05
N PRO A 34 0.60 24.70 21.08
CA PRO A 34 1.58 25.62 20.45
C PRO A 34 2.64 25.07 19.50
N GLU A 35 3.08 25.90 18.55
CA GLU A 35 4.15 25.59 17.59
C GLU A 35 5.53 25.97 18.16
N PRO A 36 6.58 25.14 17.96
CA PRO A 36 7.86 25.34 18.62
C PRO A 36 8.70 26.50 18.06
N ASN A 37 8.75 26.75 16.75
CA ASN A 37 9.66 27.76 16.18
C ASN A 37 9.29 29.19 16.59
N GLY A 38 8.01 29.52 16.62
CA GLY A 38 7.51 30.84 16.97
C GLY A 38 7.22 30.98 18.46
N ILE A 39 6.41 30.08 19.02
CA ILE A 39 5.89 30.27 20.39
C ILE A 39 6.94 29.89 21.43
N LYS A 40 7.57 28.70 21.33
CA LYS A 40 8.57 28.27 22.33
C LYS A 40 9.76 29.22 22.42
N ASN A 41 10.24 29.70 21.28
CA ASN A 41 11.38 30.62 21.23
C ASN A 41 11.03 32.04 21.71
N SER A 42 9.73 32.39 21.74
CA SER A 42 9.26 33.68 22.27
C SER A 42 8.96 33.60 23.77
N ASP A 43 8.28 32.54 24.20
CA ASP A 43 7.93 32.29 25.60
C ASP A 43 7.75 30.78 25.87
N GLU A 44 8.76 30.20 26.51
CA GLU A 44 8.79 28.78 26.87
C GLU A 44 7.72 28.38 27.89
N LEU A 45 7.34 29.30 28.80
CA LEU A 45 6.31 29.03 29.79
C LEU A 45 4.93 28.97 29.12
N ILE A 46 4.62 29.91 28.23
CA ILE A 46 3.38 29.90 27.44
C ILE A 46 3.30 28.65 26.57
N TYR A 47 4.41 28.27 25.93
CA TYR A 47 4.49 27.03 25.15
C TYR A 47 4.14 25.81 26.02
N SER A 48 4.83 25.66 27.15
CA SER A 48 4.71 24.51 28.04
C SER A 48 3.34 24.41 28.69
N ILE A 49 2.83 25.52 29.24
CA ILE A 49 1.54 25.53 29.94
C ILE A 49 0.37 25.26 28.98
N THR A 50 0.44 25.74 27.73
CA THR A 50 -0.64 25.54 26.77
C THR A 50 -0.72 24.07 26.34
N ALA A 51 0.42 23.43 26.11
CA ALA A 51 0.49 22.00 25.84
C ALA A 51 0.05 21.18 27.07
N ALA A 52 0.54 21.53 28.26
CA ALA A 52 0.16 20.89 29.53
C ALA A 52 -1.35 21.00 29.81
N ARG A 53 -1.97 22.13 29.49
CA ARG A 53 -3.43 22.34 29.59
C ARG A 53 -4.19 21.36 28.71
N ASN A 54 -3.77 21.17 27.45
CA ASN A 54 -4.45 20.22 26.55
C ASN A 54 -4.28 18.76 27.04
N LEU A 55 -3.12 18.42 27.60
CA LEU A 55 -2.91 17.12 28.24
C LEU A 55 -3.82 16.93 29.46
N ALA A 56 -3.89 17.93 30.36
CA ALA A 56 -4.77 17.90 31.54
C ALA A 56 -6.25 17.70 31.16
N LEU A 57 -6.71 18.38 30.11
CA LEU A 57 -8.07 18.24 29.58
C LEU A 57 -8.38 16.84 29.04
N ALA A 58 -7.38 16.15 28.48
CA ALA A 58 -7.53 14.75 28.07
C ALA A 58 -7.57 13.82 29.29
N GLU A 59 -6.73 14.08 30.29
CA GLU A 59 -6.69 13.33 31.55
C GLU A 59 -7.96 13.45 32.38
N GLU A 60 -8.57 14.65 32.45
CA GLU A 60 -9.86 14.91 33.11
C GLU A 60 -10.97 13.98 32.59
N ASN A 61 -10.94 13.68 31.29
CA ASN A 61 -11.90 12.79 30.63
C ASN A 61 -11.42 11.34 30.56
N ASN A 62 -10.29 11.01 31.19
CA ASN A 62 -9.66 9.70 31.18
C ASN A 62 -9.35 9.16 29.78
N ARG A 63 -8.99 10.04 28.83
CA ARG A 63 -8.76 9.70 27.42
C ARG A 63 -7.33 10.00 26.97
N ASN A 64 -6.85 9.24 26.00
CA ASN A 64 -5.64 9.55 25.25
C ASN A 64 -5.94 10.59 24.16
N ILE A 65 -4.91 11.28 23.66
CA ILE A 65 -5.04 12.22 22.53
C ILE A 65 -4.63 11.50 21.25
N LEU A 66 -5.45 11.60 20.20
CA LEU A 66 -5.09 11.23 18.84
C LEU A 66 -4.90 12.51 18.02
N THR A 67 -3.76 12.65 17.37
CA THR A 67 -3.47 13.83 16.53
C THR A 67 -3.04 13.45 15.11
N PRO A 68 -3.67 14.03 14.08
CA PRO A 68 -3.24 13.92 12.69
C PRO A 68 -2.30 15.07 12.34
N CYS A 69 -1.24 15.26 13.09
CA CYS A 69 -0.29 16.34 12.82
C CYS A 69 1.02 16.07 13.52
N ASN A 70 2.09 15.95 12.73
CA ASN A 70 3.45 15.82 13.26
C ASN A 70 3.80 16.95 14.24
N GLY A 71 3.43 18.20 13.93
CA GLY A 71 3.72 19.34 14.81
C GLY A 71 3.00 19.26 16.16
N CYS A 72 1.71 18.92 16.15
CA CYS A 72 0.96 18.74 17.40
C CYS A 72 1.43 17.50 18.18
N PHE A 73 1.86 16.46 17.48
CA PHE A 73 2.41 15.26 18.08
C PHE A 73 3.72 15.56 18.81
N GLU A 74 4.68 16.23 18.17
CA GLU A 74 6.00 16.52 18.75
C GLU A 74 5.92 17.35 20.04
N THR A 75 5.50 18.60 19.96
CA THR A 75 4.29 19.08 20.63
C THR A 75 3.97 18.48 22.00
N LEU A 76 2.81 17.84 22.00
CA LEU A 76 2.17 17.29 23.18
C LEU A 76 2.94 16.08 23.72
N LYS A 77 3.54 15.25 22.87
CA LYS A 77 4.33 14.08 23.29
C LYS A 77 5.58 14.50 24.06
N GLY A 78 6.28 15.53 23.57
CA GLY A 78 7.48 16.07 24.20
C GLY A 78 7.20 16.68 25.56
N ILE A 79 6.15 17.49 25.69
CA ILE A 79 5.73 18.07 26.97
C ILE A 79 5.23 17.00 27.93
N ARG A 80 4.48 16.00 27.45
CA ARG A 80 4.08 14.85 28.25
C ARG A 80 5.30 14.09 28.80
N SER A 81 6.29 13.81 27.95
CA SER A 81 7.52 13.13 28.37
C SER A 81 8.19 13.89 29.50
N GLU A 82 8.27 15.22 29.38
CA GLU A 82 8.90 16.10 30.38
C GLU A 82 8.13 16.13 31.70
N ILE A 83 6.79 16.26 31.65
CA ILE A 83 5.89 16.14 32.82
C ILE A 83 6.08 14.81 33.55
N LYS A 84 6.29 13.72 32.81
CA LYS A 84 6.45 12.38 33.38
C LYS A 84 7.84 12.18 34.00
N SER A 85 8.87 12.77 33.41
CA SER A 85 10.26 12.58 33.84
C SER A 85 10.73 13.57 34.89
N ASP A 86 10.20 14.80 34.91
CA ASP A 86 10.65 15.88 35.78
C ASP A 86 9.52 16.34 36.72
N LEU A 87 9.65 15.98 38.00
CA LEU A 87 8.69 16.33 39.05
C LEU A 87 8.61 17.85 39.26
N HIS A 88 9.73 18.57 39.18
CA HIS A 88 9.73 20.03 39.37
C HIS A 88 9.05 20.74 38.21
N PHE A 89 9.29 20.28 36.97
CA PHE A 89 8.57 20.79 35.81
C PHE A 89 7.07 20.54 35.92
N ARG A 90 6.66 19.33 36.30
CA ARG A 90 5.25 18.99 36.52
C ARG A 90 4.61 19.86 37.61
N ASP A 91 5.27 20.02 38.75
CA ASP A 91 4.74 20.81 39.86
C ASP A 91 4.63 22.30 39.47
N ARG A 92 5.61 22.82 38.71
CA ARG A 92 5.53 24.16 38.13
C ARG A 92 4.32 24.30 37.20
N MET A 93 4.11 23.36 36.27
CA MET A 93 2.94 23.40 35.37
C MET A 93 1.62 23.33 36.17
N ASN A 94 1.52 22.43 37.14
CA ASN A 94 0.33 22.27 37.97
C ASN A 94 0.03 23.53 38.81
N SER A 95 1.04 24.24 39.32
CA SER A 95 0.82 25.50 40.06
C SER A 95 0.11 26.58 39.23
N HIS A 96 0.20 26.51 37.90
CA HIS A 96 -0.54 27.40 37.00
C HIS A 96 -1.89 26.80 36.59
N LEU A 97 -1.96 25.49 36.31
CA LEU A 97 -3.18 24.80 35.89
C LEU A 97 -4.25 24.73 37.00
N GLU A 98 -3.83 24.68 38.27
CA GLU A 98 -4.75 24.70 39.43
C GLU A 98 -5.61 25.96 39.46
N LYS A 99 -5.15 27.08 38.89
CA LYS A 99 -5.93 28.33 38.78
C LYS A 99 -7.15 28.22 37.86
N ILE A 100 -7.22 27.16 37.07
CA ILE A 100 -8.32 26.84 36.15
C ILE A 100 -8.87 25.43 36.40
N ASP A 101 -8.69 24.92 37.63
CA ASP A 101 -9.19 23.63 38.10
C ASP A 101 -8.71 22.43 37.26
N LEU A 102 -7.48 22.51 36.73
CA LEU A 102 -6.87 21.43 35.95
C LEU A 102 -5.60 20.92 36.63
N LYS A 103 -5.31 19.63 36.42
CA LYS A 103 -4.08 18.99 36.86
C LYS A 103 -3.61 18.01 35.79
N VAL A 104 -2.30 17.95 35.58
CA VAL A 104 -1.66 17.02 34.65
C VAL A 104 -0.69 16.11 35.38
N THR A 105 -0.72 14.83 35.01
CA THR A 105 0.11 13.77 35.58
C THR A 105 1.07 13.18 34.55
N GLY A 106 0.71 13.21 33.27
CA GLY A 106 1.43 12.56 32.17
C GLY A 106 1.00 11.10 31.94
N GLU A 107 -0.05 10.62 32.61
CA GLU A 107 -0.49 9.23 32.53
C GLU A 107 -1.09 8.89 31.17
N ARG A 108 -1.95 9.77 30.62
CA ARG A 108 -2.57 9.57 29.30
C ARG A 108 -1.60 9.86 28.18
N ASP A 109 -1.67 9.06 27.12
CA ASP A 109 -0.73 9.14 26.01
C ASP A 109 -1.23 10.03 24.85
N VAL A 110 -0.28 10.42 24.01
CA VAL A 110 -0.50 11.12 22.75
C VAL A 110 -0.08 10.18 21.63
N PHE A 111 -1.01 9.88 20.73
CA PHE A 111 -0.79 9.05 19.57
C PHE A 111 -0.81 9.90 18.30
N HIS A 112 0.16 9.66 17.42
CA HIS A 112 0.06 10.13 16.05
C HIS A 112 -0.92 9.27 15.25
N LEU A 113 -1.57 9.80 14.22
CA LEU A 113 -2.47 9.01 13.36
C LEU A 113 -1.80 7.75 12.77
N VAL A 114 -0.59 7.92 12.24
CA VAL A 114 0.22 6.83 11.68
C VAL A 114 0.60 5.83 12.77
N GLU A 115 1.02 6.31 13.95
CA GLU A 115 1.31 5.45 15.10
C GLU A 115 0.09 4.63 15.53
N PHE A 116 -1.08 5.26 15.59
CA PHE A 116 -2.31 4.66 16.04
C PHE A 116 -2.73 3.48 15.15
N PHE A 117 -2.75 3.68 13.83
CA PHE A 117 -3.12 2.62 12.90
C PHE A 117 -2.07 1.52 12.79
N HIS A 118 -0.78 1.83 12.96
CA HIS A 118 0.25 0.80 13.07
C HIS A 118 0.04 -0.06 14.34
N LYS A 119 -0.24 0.58 15.49
CA LYS A 119 -0.53 -0.11 16.75
C LYS A 119 -1.87 -0.85 16.76
N LEU A 120 -2.82 -0.47 15.92
CA LEU A 120 -4.06 -1.23 15.73
C LEU A 120 -3.76 -2.65 15.25
N GLY A 121 -2.69 -2.80 14.46
CA GLY A 121 -2.14 -4.08 14.07
C GLY A 121 -2.37 -4.39 12.59
N LYS A 122 -1.30 -4.87 11.96
CA LYS A 122 -1.24 -5.23 10.54
C LYS A 122 -2.36 -6.18 10.10
N ASP A 123 -2.64 -7.21 10.89
CA ASP A 123 -3.66 -8.20 10.56
C ASP A 123 -5.05 -7.56 10.53
N ILE A 124 -5.37 -6.70 11.51
CA ILE A 124 -6.65 -5.96 11.54
C ILE A 124 -6.81 -5.08 10.30
N ILE A 125 -5.76 -4.35 9.90
CA ILE A 125 -5.80 -3.52 8.70
C ILE A 125 -6.01 -4.40 7.46
N LYS A 126 -5.14 -5.40 7.25
CA LYS A 126 -5.14 -6.26 6.06
C LYS A 126 -6.43 -7.03 5.86
N ASP A 127 -6.98 -7.61 6.92
CA ASP A 127 -8.19 -8.44 6.86
C ASP A 127 -9.43 -7.63 6.49
N ASN A 128 -9.41 -6.31 6.72
CA ASN A 128 -10.50 -5.41 6.40
C ASN A 128 -10.31 -4.65 5.08
N ILE A 129 -9.18 -4.82 4.38
CA ILE A 129 -8.98 -4.20 3.08
C ILE A 129 -9.94 -4.80 2.06
N LYS A 130 -10.96 -4.03 1.70
CA LYS A 130 -11.92 -4.38 0.66
C LYS A 130 -11.29 -4.29 -0.73
N TYR A 131 -10.45 -3.27 -0.92
CA TYR A 131 -9.81 -2.98 -2.18
C TYR A 131 -8.30 -2.80 -2.02
N PRO A 132 -7.51 -3.87 -2.22
CA PRO A 132 -6.06 -3.77 -2.19
C PRO A 132 -5.55 -2.81 -3.27
N LEU A 133 -4.62 -1.93 -2.89
CA LEU A 133 -4.06 -0.91 -3.78
C LEU A 133 -2.84 -1.42 -4.56
N THR A 134 -2.81 -2.71 -4.92
CA THR A 134 -1.66 -3.33 -5.57
C THR A 134 -1.39 -2.71 -6.94
N GLY A 135 -0.13 -2.33 -7.17
CA GLY A 135 0.29 -1.59 -8.36
C GLY A 135 0.28 -0.06 -8.22
N LEU A 136 -0.23 0.47 -7.10
CA LEU A 136 -0.08 1.87 -6.74
C LEU A 136 1.31 2.13 -6.15
N ARG A 137 2.05 3.11 -6.69
CA ARG A 137 3.39 3.51 -6.28
C ARG A 137 3.31 4.79 -5.48
N VAL A 138 3.60 4.70 -4.19
CA VAL A 138 3.40 5.78 -3.24
C VAL A 138 4.74 6.32 -2.78
N ALA A 139 4.90 7.65 -2.78
CA ALA A 139 5.99 8.31 -2.07
C ALA A 139 5.52 8.67 -0.67
N VAL A 140 6.05 7.97 0.33
CA VAL A 140 5.78 8.27 1.74
C VAL A 140 6.62 9.46 2.18
N HIS A 141 5.96 10.53 2.62
CA HIS A 141 6.60 11.64 3.28
C HIS A 141 6.31 11.61 4.78
N TYR A 142 7.26 11.07 5.54
CA TYR A 142 7.23 10.95 6.99
C TYR A 142 7.01 12.29 7.71
N GLY A 143 7.72 13.32 7.24
CA GLY A 143 7.78 14.63 7.89
C GLY A 143 8.64 14.60 9.18
N CYS A 144 9.32 15.71 9.45
CA CYS A 144 10.36 15.80 10.47
C CYS A 144 9.88 15.49 11.90
N HIS A 145 8.77 16.10 12.33
CA HIS A 145 8.29 16.04 13.71
C HIS A 145 7.57 14.72 14.08
N PHE A 146 7.42 13.78 13.13
CA PHE A 146 6.89 12.45 13.46
C PHE A 146 7.94 11.55 14.13
N LEU A 147 9.22 11.77 13.81
CA LEU A 147 10.33 10.92 14.26
C LEU A 147 11.32 11.65 15.17
N ARG A 148 11.34 12.99 15.12
CA ARG A 148 12.38 13.82 15.73
C ARG A 148 11.78 14.86 16.68
N PRO A 149 12.44 15.16 17.82
CA PRO A 149 13.71 14.59 18.27
C PRO A 149 13.53 13.18 18.87
N SER A 150 14.39 12.23 18.47
CA SER A 150 14.21 10.79 18.77
C SER A 150 14.24 10.47 20.26
N ASN A 151 14.97 11.23 21.07
CA ASN A 151 15.03 11.05 22.52
C ASN A 151 13.69 11.31 23.22
N LYS A 152 12.83 12.18 22.67
CA LYS A 152 11.49 12.48 23.22
C LYS A 152 10.38 11.69 22.54
N ILE A 153 10.49 11.49 21.22
CA ILE A 153 9.41 10.89 20.42
C ILE A 153 9.44 9.37 20.45
N GLN A 154 10.64 8.76 20.36
CA GLN A 154 10.86 7.31 20.46
C GLN A 154 9.87 6.47 19.61
N MET A 155 9.60 6.91 18.38
CA MET A 155 8.59 6.32 17.50
C MET A 155 9.17 5.25 16.57
N ASP A 156 10.22 5.61 15.83
CA ASP A 156 10.91 4.77 14.85
C ASP A 156 12.36 5.25 14.74
N ASP A 157 13.20 4.56 13.98
CA ASP A 157 14.53 5.07 13.66
C ASP A 157 14.40 6.38 12.83
N PRO A 158 14.98 7.51 13.30
CA PRO A 158 14.82 8.80 12.63
C PRO A 158 15.57 8.91 11.30
N MET A 159 16.49 7.99 11.00
CA MET A 159 17.31 7.94 9.80
C MET A 159 16.84 6.84 8.84
N GLU A 160 16.35 5.72 9.37
CA GLU A 160 15.85 4.57 8.60
C GLU A 160 14.48 4.09 9.11
N PRO A 161 13.42 4.91 9.01
CA PRO A 161 12.10 4.52 9.50
C PRO A 161 11.40 3.53 8.57
N HIS A 162 10.54 2.68 9.13
CA HIS A 162 9.77 1.67 8.41
C HIS A 162 8.27 1.75 8.69
N ILE A 163 7.82 2.27 9.83
CA ILE A 163 6.42 2.17 10.29
C ILE A 163 5.42 2.74 9.28
N PHE A 164 5.73 3.89 8.68
CA PHE A 164 4.80 4.52 7.74
C PHE A 164 4.83 3.81 6.38
N ASP A 165 5.99 3.30 5.96
CA ASP A 165 6.11 2.49 4.75
C ASP A 165 5.32 1.18 4.88
N GLU A 166 5.49 0.47 6.00
CA GLU A 166 4.76 -0.75 6.31
C GLU A 166 3.24 -0.54 6.26
N LEU A 167 2.75 0.59 6.80
CA LEU A 167 1.33 0.92 6.73
C LEU A 167 0.82 1.12 5.31
N ILE A 168 1.64 1.64 4.39
CA ILE A 168 1.28 1.74 2.97
C ILE A 168 1.27 0.36 2.32
N GLU A 169 2.26 -0.48 2.64
CA GLU A 169 2.34 -1.86 2.16
C GLU A 169 1.19 -2.73 2.68
N ASP A 170 0.68 -2.43 3.87
CA ASP A 170 -0.48 -3.10 4.46
C ASP A 170 -1.77 -2.78 3.71
N LEU A 171 -1.85 -1.65 3.00
CA LEU A 171 -2.95 -1.33 2.07
C LEU A 171 -2.79 -2.03 0.70
N GLY A 172 -1.69 -2.75 0.49
CA GLY A 172 -1.33 -3.40 -0.78
C GLY A 172 -0.56 -2.50 -1.75
N ALA A 173 -0.39 -1.22 -1.45
CA ALA A 173 0.39 -0.31 -2.29
C ALA A 173 1.90 -0.56 -2.12
N LYS A 174 2.70 -0.09 -3.06
CA LYS A 174 4.16 -0.10 -2.95
C LYS A 174 4.65 1.23 -2.42
N SER A 175 5.23 1.25 -1.22
CA SER A 175 6.07 2.39 -0.83
C SER A 175 7.34 2.37 -1.66
N VAL A 176 7.58 3.43 -2.42
CA VAL A 176 8.76 3.56 -3.26
C VAL A 176 9.83 4.31 -2.49
N ASP A 177 11.01 3.73 -2.39
CA ASP A 177 12.17 4.44 -1.87
C ASP A 177 12.71 5.45 -2.88
N TYR A 178 13.15 6.61 -2.39
CA TYR A 178 13.59 7.72 -3.22
C TYR A 178 14.62 8.60 -2.51
N ASP A 179 15.48 9.22 -3.29
CA ASP A 179 16.54 10.07 -2.76
C ASP A 179 15.95 11.24 -1.96
N ARG A 180 16.59 11.59 -0.84
CA ARG A 180 16.13 12.68 0.05
C ARG A 180 14.74 12.45 0.63
N LYS A 181 14.30 11.19 0.77
CA LYS A 181 13.03 10.81 1.43
C LYS A 181 12.83 11.50 2.78
N MET A 182 13.87 11.48 3.61
CA MET A 182 13.89 12.02 4.97
C MET A 182 14.08 13.54 5.08
N ASP A 183 14.22 14.25 3.96
CA ASP A 183 14.34 15.71 3.96
C ASP A 183 13.01 16.39 4.31
N CYS A 184 13.12 17.57 4.92
CA CYS A 184 12.00 18.44 5.24
C CYS A 184 11.23 18.87 3.98
N CYS A 185 9.93 19.13 4.10
CA CYS A 185 9.12 19.72 3.03
C CYS A 185 9.37 21.23 2.83
N GLY A 186 10.05 21.91 3.76
CA GLY A 186 10.33 23.35 3.68
C GLY A 186 9.17 24.27 4.12
N GLY A 187 8.01 23.71 4.49
CA GLY A 187 6.80 24.52 4.71
C GLY A 187 6.85 25.53 5.86
N SER A 188 7.83 25.48 6.75
CA SER A 188 8.01 26.51 7.79
C SER A 188 8.78 27.74 7.30
N LEU A 189 9.50 27.67 6.17
CA LEU A 189 10.32 28.77 5.66
C LEU A 189 9.50 29.99 5.23
N ALA A 190 8.26 29.79 4.79
CA ALA A 190 7.34 30.88 4.52
C ALA A 190 7.07 31.75 5.77
N ARG A 191 7.15 31.19 6.98
CA ARG A 191 7.01 31.96 8.24
C ARG A 191 8.27 32.76 8.59
N ALA A 192 9.41 32.41 7.98
CA ALA A 192 10.69 33.08 8.14
C ALA A 192 10.99 34.03 6.96
N ASP A 193 9.96 34.49 6.25
CA ASP A 193 10.06 35.39 5.09
C ASP A 193 10.95 34.85 3.96
N ASN A 194 10.98 33.51 3.81
CA ASN A 194 11.74 32.85 2.75
C ASN A 194 10.92 31.76 2.05
N PRO A 195 9.74 32.10 1.47
CA PRO A 195 8.88 31.14 0.80
C PRO A 195 9.56 30.49 -0.41
N ASP A 196 10.44 31.21 -1.11
CA ASP A 196 11.15 30.71 -2.31
C ASP A 196 12.06 29.53 -1.97
N SER A 197 12.80 29.59 -0.86
CA SER A 197 13.60 28.44 -0.41
C SER A 197 12.71 27.25 -0.02
N GLY A 198 11.54 27.50 0.57
CA GLY A 198 10.57 26.44 0.87
C GLY A 198 10.00 25.78 -0.40
N MET A 199 9.76 26.59 -1.43
CA MET A 199 9.35 26.13 -2.75
C MET A 199 10.44 25.29 -3.40
N GLU A 200 11.70 25.75 -3.39
CA GLU A 200 12.85 25.03 -3.94
C GLU A 200 13.05 23.64 -3.30
N MET A 201 12.88 23.54 -1.98
CA MET A 201 12.92 22.25 -1.28
C MET A 201 11.80 21.30 -1.74
N THR A 202 10.61 21.84 -1.99
CA THR A 202 9.46 21.06 -2.46
C THR A 202 9.67 20.63 -3.91
N HIS A 203 10.13 21.55 -4.76
CA HIS A 203 10.50 21.32 -6.15
C HIS A 203 11.50 20.18 -6.28
N THR A 204 12.61 20.21 -5.52
CA THR A 204 13.62 19.15 -5.56
C THR A 204 13.03 17.77 -5.25
N LYS A 205 12.15 17.67 -4.24
CA LYS A 205 11.51 16.39 -3.89
C LYS A 205 10.52 15.93 -4.97
N LEU A 206 9.76 16.86 -5.56
CA LEU A 206 8.80 16.56 -6.62
C LEU A 206 9.48 16.07 -7.91
N GLU A 207 10.62 16.66 -8.29
CA GLU A 207 11.46 16.18 -9.41
C GLU A 207 11.87 14.72 -9.20
N ILE A 208 12.45 14.40 -8.04
CA ILE A 208 12.87 13.03 -7.71
C ILE A 208 11.66 12.07 -7.75
N MET A 209 10.52 12.45 -7.18
CA MET A 209 9.30 11.64 -7.19
C MET A 209 8.78 11.41 -8.63
N LYS A 210 8.85 12.43 -9.49
CA LYS A 210 8.48 12.31 -10.91
C LYS A 210 9.41 11.35 -11.65
N GLU A 211 10.73 11.47 -11.47
CA GLU A 211 11.72 10.54 -12.04
C GLU A 211 11.49 9.09 -11.60
N ARG A 212 11.11 8.89 -10.33
CA ARG A 212 10.79 7.58 -9.76
C ARG A 212 9.40 7.06 -10.15
N ARG A 213 8.65 7.79 -11.00
CA ARG A 213 7.30 7.42 -11.48
C ARG A 213 6.36 7.11 -10.31
N ILE A 214 6.29 8.02 -9.37
CA ILE A 214 5.36 7.98 -8.25
C ILE A 214 3.95 8.32 -8.74
N ASP A 215 2.94 7.59 -8.25
CA ASP A 215 1.54 7.86 -8.58
C ASP A 215 0.95 8.92 -7.63
N CYS A 216 1.27 8.86 -6.34
CA CYS A 216 0.85 9.86 -5.36
C CYS A 216 1.83 9.98 -4.19
N ILE A 217 1.74 11.11 -3.48
CA ILE A 217 2.46 11.39 -2.23
C ILE A 217 1.50 11.12 -1.08
N VAL A 218 1.96 10.41 -0.05
CA VAL A 218 1.18 10.23 1.19
C VAL A 218 1.87 10.92 2.36
N VAL A 219 1.09 11.71 3.11
CA VAL A 219 1.54 12.50 4.25
C VAL A 219 0.76 12.18 5.53
N GLY A 220 1.41 12.39 6.67
CA GLY A 220 0.81 12.36 8.01
C GLY A 220 0.73 13.74 8.68
N CYS A 221 0.92 14.83 7.94
CA CYS A 221 1.01 16.18 8.49
C CYS A 221 0.25 17.21 7.64
N PRO A 222 -0.65 18.03 8.20
CA PRO A 222 -1.40 19.03 7.46
C PRO A 222 -0.51 20.13 6.84
N GLN A 223 0.59 20.48 7.50
CA GLN A 223 1.55 21.43 6.93
C GLN A 223 2.26 20.83 5.71
N CYS A 224 2.68 19.56 5.79
CA CYS A 224 3.29 18.88 4.63
C CYS A 224 2.27 18.71 3.49
N PHE A 225 1.01 18.39 3.81
CA PHE A 225 -0.07 18.34 2.83
C PHE A 225 -0.18 19.67 2.06
N THR A 226 -0.38 20.78 2.78
CA THR A 226 -0.49 22.11 2.15
C THR A 226 0.76 22.44 1.36
N GLN A 227 1.94 22.09 1.86
CA GLN A 227 3.20 22.34 1.17
C GLN A 227 3.28 21.59 -0.17
N PHE A 228 3.02 20.29 -0.22
CA PHE A 228 3.09 19.54 -1.48
C PHE A 228 1.92 19.87 -2.43
N ASP A 229 0.70 20.01 -1.91
CA ASP A 229 -0.49 20.20 -2.75
C ASP A 229 -0.57 21.62 -3.32
N HIS A 230 -0.33 22.65 -2.49
CA HIS A 230 -0.51 24.02 -2.94
C HIS A 230 0.68 24.55 -3.74
N ILE A 231 1.91 24.20 -3.34
CA ILE A 231 3.12 24.72 -4.02
C ILE A 231 3.24 24.17 -5.44
N GLN A 232 2.68 22.99 -5.74
CA GLN A 232 2.61 22.50 -7.12
C GLN A 232 1.87 23.47 -8.05
N GLN A 233 0.84 24.18 -7.57
CA GLN A 233 0.15 25.21 -8.36
C GLN A 233 0.99 26.48 -8.56
N ASP A 234 1.86 26.80 -7.61
CA ASP A 234 2.78 27.94 -7.73
C ASP A 234 3.94 27.60 -8.67
N LEU A 235 4.49 26.38 -8.56
CA LEU A 235 5.50 25.83 -9.47
C LEU A 235 5.00 25.76 -10.92
N LYS A 236 3.71 25.46 -11.11
CA LYS A 236 3.07 25.49 -12.44
C LYS A 236 3.12 26.86 -13.11
N LYS A 237 3.11 27.96 -12.33
CA LYS A 237 3.26 29.33 -12.87
C LYS A 237 4.69 29.63 -13.32
N LEU A 238 5.65 28.80 -12.91
CA LEU A 238 7.07 28.86 -13.27
C LEU A 238 7.42 27.77 -14.30
N ASP A 239 6.43 27.24 -15.03
CA ASP A 239 6.56 26.19 -16.05
C ASP A 239 7.04 24.81 -15.54
N TYR A 240 6.96 24.56 -14.22
CA TYR A 240 7.19 23.23 -13.64
C TYR A 240 5.87 22.49 -13.43
N GLU A 241 5.64 21.42 -14.20
CA GLU A 241 4.43 20.58 -14.09
C GLU A 241 4.74 19.19 -13.51
N TYR A 242 4.16 18.91 -12.34
CA TYR A 242 4.21 17.61 -11.67
C TYR A 242 2.86 16.91 -11.72
N ASP A 243 1.82 17.60 -11.28
CA ASP A 243 0.46 17.07 -11.10
C ASP A 243 0.46 15.72 -10.36
N ILE A 244 1.30 15.60 -9.31
CA ILE A 244 1.35 14.42 -8.44
C ILE A 244 0.36 14.62 -7.30
N PRO A 245 -0.71 13.82 -7.21
CA PRO A 245 -1.71 13.94 -6.16
C PRO A 245 -1.11 13.72 -4.77
N VAL A 246 -1.59 14.47 -3.78
CA VAL A 246 -1.14 14.38 -2.39
C VAL A 246 -2.31 13.88 -1.56
N LEU A 247 -2.15 12.75 -0.89
CA LEU A 247 -3.19 12.17 -0.03
C LEU A 247 -2.73 12.18 1.43
N TYR A 248 -3.68 12.38 2.33
CA TYR A 248 -3.49 12.07 3.73
C TYR A 248 -3.59 10.56 3.95
N TYR A 249 -2.85 10.01 4.91
CA TYR A 249 -2.89 8.56 5.18
C TYR A 249 -4.32 8.03 5.40
N SER A 250 -5.15 8.75 6.17
CA SER A 250 -6.54 8.37 6.41
C SER A 250 -7.41 8.38 5.15
N GLU A 251 -7.10 9.22 4.15
CA GLU A 251 -7.80 9.21 2.87
C GLU A 251 -7.47 7.95 2.09
N LEU A 252 -6.19 7.59 2.00
CA LEU A 252 -5.76 6.37 1.33
C LEU A 252 -6.32 5.12 2.01
N LEU A 253 -6.32 5.10 3.35
CA LEU A 253 -6.95 4.05 4.15
C LEU A 253 -8.44 3.93 3.83
N CYS A 254 -9.20 5.04 3.81
CA CYS A 254 -10.62 5.01 3.44
C CYS A 254 -10.85 4.45 2.04
N ILE A 255 -10.02 4.81 1.06
CA ILE A 255 -10.10 4.28 -0.31
C ILE A 255 -9.92 2.76 -0.30
N ALA A 256 -8.89 2.26 0.40
CA ALA A 256 -8.61 0.82 0.50
C ALA A 256 -9.70 0.04 1.26
N LEU A 257 -10.34 0.66 2.26
CA LEU A 257 -11.50 0.11 2.99
C LEU A 257 -12.80 0.17 2.17
N GLY A 258 -12.82 0.89 1.05
CA GLY A 258 -14.03 1.09 0.24
C GLY A 258 -15.03 2.07 0.84
N ILE A 259 -14.55 2.99 1.68
CA ILE A 259 -15.34 4.08 2.26
C ILE A 259 -15.38 5.22 1.26
N ASP A 260 -16.58 5.66 0.88
CA ASP A 260 -16.71 6.75 -0.08
C ASP A 260 -16.35 8.10 0.54
N ILE A 261 -15.28 8.69 0.03
CA ILE A 261 -14.81 10.05 0.31
C ILE A 261 -14.38 10.79 -0.96
N ARG A 262 -14.66 10.25 -2.17
CA ARG A 262 -14.09 10.76 -3.43
C ARG A 262 -14.47 12.22 -3.69
N ASP A 263 -15.75 12.53 -3.53
CA ASP A 263 -16.26 13.89 -3.72
C ASP A 263 -15.71 14.87 -2.68
N THR A 264 -15.44 14.38 -1.47
CA THR A 264 -14.82 15.19 -0.42
C THR A 264 -13.37 15.53 -0.82
N ILE A 265 -12.59 14.55 -1.28
CA ILE A 265 -11.21 14.76 -1.73
C ILE A 265 -11.18 15.73 -2.92
N ARG A 266 -11.97 15.47 -3.97
CA ARG A 266 -12.04 16.30 -5.19
C ARG A 266 -12.30 17.79 -4.91
N ARG A 267 -13.10 18.08 -3.89
CA ARG A 267 -13.50 19.45 -3.57
C ARG A 267 -12.40 20.26 -2.89
N PHE A 268 -11.52 19.62 -2.13
CA PHE A 268 -10.59 20.32 -1.24
C PHE A 268 -9.11 20.23 -1.65
N HIS A 269 -8.75 19.27 -2.49
CA HIS A 269 -7.39 19.14 -3.02
C HIS A 269 -7.17 20.14 -4.16
N ARG A 270 -6.00 20.81 -4.20
CA ARG A 270 -5.67 21.74 -5.29
C ARG A 270 -5.11 21.03 -6.50
N ILE A 271 -4.46 19.89 -6.31
CA ILE A 271 -4.05 19.01 -7.40
C ILE A 271 -5.16 18.00 -7.66
N SER A 272 -5.50 17.79 -8.94
CA SER A 272 -6.53 16.82 -9.31
C SER A 272 -6.12 15.43 -8.85
N VAL A 273 -7.05 14.75 -8.19
CA VAL A 273 -6.92 13.37 -7.70
C VAL A 273 -7.54 12.35 -8.65
N ASP A 274 -8.09 12.78 -9.78
CA ASP A 274 -8.83 11.90 -10.69
C ASP A 274 -7.93 10.81 -11.29
N LYS A 275 -6.68 11.12 -11.63
CA LYS A 275 -5.70 10.13 -12.08
C LYS A 275 -5.52 8.98 -11.09
N ILE A 276 -5.59 9.27 -9.79
CA ILE A 276 -5.52 8.25 -8.75
C ILE A 276 -6.80 7.44 -8.70
N PHE A 277 -7.97 8.08 -8.76
CA PHE A 277 -9.23 7.35 -8.78
C PHE A 277 -9.37 6.45 -10.01
N ASP A 278 -8.98 6.92 -11.19
CA ASP A 278 -8.96 6.11 -12.42
C ASP A 278 -8.03 4.91 -12.27
N LYS A 279 -6.83 5.12 -11.70
CA LYS A 279 -5.87 4.04 -11.44
C LYS A 279 -6.40 3.05 -10.41
N VAL A 280 -7.02 3.53 -9.34
CA VAL A 280 -7.65 2.71 -8.29
C VAL A 280 -8.81 1.91 -8.87
N ASP A 281 -9.66 2.51 -9.70
CA ASP A 281 -10.77 1.83 -10.38
C ASP A 281 -10.25 0.73 -11.33
N LEU A 282 -9.17 1.01 -12.07
CA LEU A 282 -8.50 0.01 -12.89
C LEU A 282 -7.92 -1.14 -12.04
N ILE A 283 -7.30 -0.83 -10.91
CA ILE A 283 -6.80 -1.84 -9.96
C ILE A 283 -7.96 -2.68 -9.43
N HIS A 284 -9.10 -2.07 -9.09
CA HIS A 284 -10.28 -2.79 -8.61
C HIS A 284 -10.83 -3.72 -9.69
N GLN A 285 -10.98 -3.24 -10.92
CA GLN A 285 -11.44 -4.04 -12.04
C GLN A 285 -10.53 -5.25 -12.27
N LYS A 286 -9.22 -5.05 -12.22
CA LYS A 286 -8.20 -6.10 -12.32
C LYS A 286 -8.32 -7.11 -11.17
N ASN A 287 -8.47 -6.66 -9.94
CA ASN A 287 -8.63 -7.54 -8.78
C ASN A 287 -9.91 -8.38 -8.87
N GLU A 288 -11.02 -7.81 -9.33
CA GLU A 288 -12.27 -8.53 -9.56
C GLU A 288 -12.15 -9.55 -10.69
N GLU A 289 -11.34 -9.26 -11.73
CA GLU A 289 -11.04 -10.25 -12.76
C GLU A 289 -10.26 -11.45 -12.19
N ILE A 290 -9.24 -11.21 -11.37
CA ILE A 290 -8.41 -12.27 -10.80
C ILE A 290 -9.19 -13.16 -9.83
N LYS A 291 -10.09 -12.57 -9.02
CA LYS A 291 -10.97 -13.31 -8.11
C LYS A 291 -11.88 -14.32 -8.80
N LYS A 292 -12.14 -14.18 -10.11
CA LYS A 292 -12.92 -15.17 -10.89
C LYS A 292 -12.18 -16.49 -11.06
N TYR A 293 -10.84 -16.46 -11.03
CA TYR A 293 -9.99 -17.59 -11.38
C TYR A 293 -9.18 -18.12 -10.19
N PHE A 294 -8.91 -17.27 -9.20
CA PHE A 294 -8.01 -17.60 -8.09
C PHE A 294 -8.60 -17.19 -6.73
N ASP A 295 -8.36 -18.03 -5.72
CA ASP A 295 -8.56 -17.67 -4.32
C ASP A 295 -7.41 -16.76 -3.86
N ILE A 296 -7.69 -15.47 -3.73
CA ILE A 296 -6.71 -14.44 -3.36
C ILE A 296 -6.11 -14.69 -1.97
N GLU A 297 -6.90 -15.17 -1.01
CA GLU A 297 -6.42 -15.43 0.35
C GLU A 297 -5.48 -16.62 0.38
N PHE A 298 -5.79 -17.66 -0.42
CA PHE A 298 -4.86 -18.74 -0.65
C PHE A 298 -3.57 -18.25 -1.33
N LEU A 299 -3.66 -17.42 -2.38
CA LEU A 299 -2.49 -16.90 -3.09
C LEU A 299 -1.58 -16.06 -2.18
N LYS A 300 -2.14 -15.23 -1.28
CA LYS A 300 -1.35 -14.47 -0.29
C LYS A 300 -0.54 -15.42 0.60
N LYS A 301 -1.18 -16.43 1.19
CA LYS A 301 -0.51 -17.44 2.03
C LYS A 301 0.57 -18.19 1.25
N CYS A 302 0.27 -18.54 0.00
CA CYS A 302 1.19 -19.23 -0.88
C CYS A 302 2.43 -18.38 -1.21
N HIS A 303 2.22 -17.09 -1.54
CA HIS A 303 3.30 -16.15 -1.81
C HIS A 303 4.21 -15.98 -0.60
N SER A 304 3.64 -15.78 0.60
CA SER A 304 4.41 -15.64 1.84
C SER A 304 5.20 -16.88 2.22
N CYS A 305 4.69 -18.08 1.92
CA CYS A 305 5.40 -19.33 2.19
C CYS A 305 6.68 -19.48 1.35
N GLY A 306 6.62 -19.18 0.05
CA GLY A 306 7.81 -19.10 -0.80
C GLY A 306 8.60 -20.41 -1.02
N ALA A 307 8.14 -21.55 -0.48
CA ALA A 307 8.86 -22.83 -0.54
C ALA A 307 9.29 -23.22 -1.97
N CYS A 308 8.46 -22.90 -2.96
CA CYS A 308 8.73 -23.16 -4.37
C CYS A 308 10.05 -22.58 -4.89
N ASN A 309 10.57 -21.49 -4.30
CA ASN A 309 11.85 -20.89 -4.73
C ASN A 309 13.04 -21.81 -4.43
N ASN A 310 12.96 -22.55 -3.32
CA ASN A 310 14.03 -23.45 -2.88
C ASN A 310 13.80 -24.90 -3.32
N ASP A 311 12.56 -25.29 -3.60
CA ASP A 311 12.23 -26.69 -3.87
C ASP A 311 12.03 -26.99 -5.36
N CYS A 312 11.67 -26.00 -6.18
CA CYS A 312 11.44 -26.20 -7.61
C CYS A 312 12.75 -26.51 -8.36
N PRO A 313 12.90 -27.70 -8.97
CA PRO A 313 14.11 -28.02 -9.74
C PRO A 313 14.32 -27.09 -10.94
N VAL A 314 13.22 -26.61 -11.55
CA VAL A 314 13.28 -25.69 -12.70
C VAL A 314 13.77 -24.31 -12.28
N ALA A 315 13.31 -23.80 -11.14
CA ALA A 315 13.75 -22.51 -10.61
C ALA A 315 15.24 -22.50 -10.26
N LYS A 316 15.81 -23.65 -9.86
CA LYS A 316 17.24 -23.78 -9.55
C LYS A 316 18.17 -23.67 -10.74
N ILE A 317 17.69 -23.96 -11.95
CA ILE A 317 18.52 -24.08 -13.15
C ILE A 317 18.12 -23.11 -14.26
N THR A 318 17.05 -22.34 -14.06
CA THR A 318 16.52 -21.38 -15.04
C THR A 318 16.13 -20.08 -14.35
N SER A 319 15.65 -19.09 -15.11
CA SER A 319 15.06 -17.85 -14.58
C SER A 319 13.60 -18.00 -14.13
N PHE A 320 13.04 -19.21 -14.11
CA PHE A 320 11.66 -19.45 -13.69
C PHE A 320 11.51 -19.19 -12.20
N ASP A 321 10.68 -18.21 -11.85
CA ASP A 321 10.37 -17.89 -10.45
C ASP A 321 8.87 -18.05 -10.21
N PRO A 322 8.43 -19.22 -9.71
CA PRO A 322 7.02 -19.47 -9.49
C PRO A 322 6.41 -18.57 -8.40
N ASN A 323 7.19 -18.17 -7.39
CA ASN A 323 6.69 -17.29 -6.34
C ASN A 323 6.48 -15.86 -6.86
N ASN A 324 7.38 -15.38 -7.72
CA ASN A 324 7.23 -14.09 -8.37
C ASN A 324 6.04 -14.07 -9.34
N ILE A 325 5.69 -15.20 -9.97
CA ILE A 325 4.45 -15.29 -10.76
C ILE A 325 3.23 -15.12 -9.87
N ILE A 326 3.18 -15.79 -8.70
CA ILE A 326 2.09 -15.58 -7.72
C ILE A 326 2.03 -14.12 -7.28
N LYS A 327 3.19 -13.51 -7.01
CA LYS A 327 3.29 -12.08 -6.69
C LYS A 327 2.67 -11.22 -7.79
N LYS A 328 3.01 -11.47 -9.06
CA LYS A 328 2.42 -10.74 -10.20
C LYS A 328 0.89 -10.93 -10.27
N ILE A 329 0.37 -12.12 -9.95
CA ILE A 329 -1.09 -12.33 -9.85
C ILE A 329 -1.68 -11.42 -8.78
N LEU A 330 -1.06 -11.37 -7.58
CA LEU A 330 -1.50 -10.46 -6.51
C LEU A 330 -1.36 -8.97 -6.88
N GLU A 331 -0.47 -8.64 -7.83
CA GLU A 331 -0.29 -7.30 -8.40
C GLU A 331 -1.37 -6.89 -9.42
N GLY A 332 -2.27 -7.79 -9.82
CA GLY A 332 -3.45 -7.43 -10.61
C GLY A 332 -3.28 -7.51 -12.14
N ASP A 333 -2.06 -7.66 -12.67
CA ASP A 333 -1.82 -7.51 -14.10
C ASP A 333 -1.94 -8.83 -14.88
N LEU A 334 -3.15 -9.42 -14.91
CA LEU A 334 -3.40 -10.75 -15.49
C LEU A 334 -2.88 -10.86 -16.93
N GLU A 335 -3.17 -9.88 -17.79
CA GLU A 335 -2.77 -9.94 -19.21
C GLU A 335 -1.25 -10.10 -19.39
N LYS A 336 -0.48 -9.29 -18.67
CA LYS A 336 0.98 -9.34 -18.71
C LYS A 336 1.55 -10.66 -18.18
N ILE A 337 0.83 -11.33 -17.28
CA ILE A 337 1.20 -12.67 -16.78
C ILE A 337 0.93 -13.72 -17.85
N LEU A 338 -0.20 -13.62 -18.56
CA LEU A 338 -0.56 -14.55 -19.62
C LEU A 338 0.40 -14.46 -20.82
N GLU A 339 0.96 -13.26 -21.07
CA GLU A 339 2.03 -13.02 -22.05
C GLU A 339 3.40 -13.60 -21.65
N ASP A 340 3.65 -13.79 -20.35
CA ASP A 340 4.95 -14.21 -19.85
C ASP A 340 5.19 -15.70 -20.16
N PRO A 341 6.15 -16.06 -21.04
CA PRO A 341 6.37 -17.44 -21.44
C PRO A 341 6.83 -18.33 -20.28
N SER A 342 7.31 -17.75 -19.17
CA SER A 342 7.73 -18.49 -17.98
C SER A 342 6.59 -19.29 -17.34
N ILE A 343 5.32 -18.91 -17.55
CA ILE A 343 4.17 -19.71 -17.06
C ILE A 343 4.14 -21.13 -17.66
N TRP A 344 4.77 -21.32 -18.82
CA TRP A 344 4.87 -22.61 -19.51
C TRP A 344 6.07 -23.46 -19.05
N MET A 345 6.92 -22.94 -18.16
CA MET A 345 8.09 -23.66 -17.65
C MET A 345 7.76 -24.60 -16.47
N CYS A 346 6.55 -24.50 -15.91
CA CYS A 346 6.04 -25.48 -14.95
C CYS A 346 5.93 -26.86 -15.62
N LEU A 347 6.63 -27.87 -15.07
CA LEU A 347 6.65 -29.23 -15.60
C LEU A 347 5.52 -30.13 -15.09
N ASP A 348 4.63 -29.60 -14.24
CA ASP A 348 3.56 -30.37 -13.59
C ASP A 348 4.08 -31.64 -12.89
N CYS A 349 5.24 -31.54 -12.23
CA CYS A 349 5.87 -32.67 -11.53
C CYS A 349 5.34 -32.92 -10.12
N TYR A 350 4.43 -32.04 -9.63
CA TYR A 350 3.79 -32.11 -8.31
C TYR A 350 4.72 -32.10 -7.08
N VAL A 351 6.02 -31.80 -7.24
CA VAL A 351 6.94 -31.63 -6.09
C VAL A 351 6.44 -30.57 -5.11
N CYS A 352 5.91 -29.46 -5.64
CA CYS A 352 5.32 -28.40 -4.81
C CYS A 352 4.07 -28.84 -4.05
N TYR A 353 3.33 -29.85 -4.54
CA TYR A 353 2.18 -30.42 -3.86
C TYR A 353 2.62 -31.32 -2.70
N GLU A 354 3.62 -32.18 -2.93
CA GLU A 354 4.14 -33.10 -1.91
C GLU A 354 4.80 -32.39 -0.73
N LEU A 355 5.47 -31.27 -0.99
CA LEU A 355 6.13 -30.48 0.05
C LEU A 355 5.20 -29.47 0.72
N CYS A 356 4.02 -29.21 0.15
CA CYS A 356 3.06 -28.27 0.71
C CYS A 356 2.36 -28.89 1.94
N PRO A 357 2.46 -28.29 3.14
CA PRO A 357 1.77 -28.79 4.33
C PRO A 357 0.24 -28.81 4.17
N MET A 358 -0.29 -27.95 3.30
CA MET A 358 -1.72 -27.84 3.00
C MET A 358 -2.16 -28.71 1.81
N ARG A 359 -1.23 -29.41 1.13
CA ARG A 359 -1.54 -30.27 -0.02
C ARG A 359 -2.35 -29.56 -1.12
N VAL A 360 -1.95 -28.34 -1.47
CA VAL A 360 -2.57 -27.59 -2.57
C VAL A 360 -1.63 -27.51 -3.78
N GLY A 361 -0.33 -27.26 -3.54
CA GLY A 361 0.65 -27.11 -4.62
C GLY A 361 0.39 -25.90 -5.52
N LEU A 362 1.18 -25.76 -6.59
CA LEU A 362 1.07 -24.67 -7.57
C LEU A 362 0.52 -25.11 -8.93
N VAL A 363 0.41 -26.42 -9.16
CA VAL A 363 0.07 -26.99 -10.47
C VAL A 363 -1.26 -26.46 -10.99
N ASP A 364 -2.26 -26.35 -10.12
CA ASP A 364 -3.58 -25.82 -10.50
C ASP A 364 -3.51 -24.34 -10.90
N ILE A 365 -2.72 -23.53 -10.18
CA ILE A 365 -2.49 -22.11 -10.53
C ILE A 365 -1.90 -22.00 -11.93
N PHE A 366 -0.82 -22.73 -12.22
CA PHE A 366 -0.18 -22.72 -13.54
C PHE A 366 -1.06 -23.32 -14.64
N THR A 367 -1.91 -24.29 -14.30
CA THR A 367 -2.88 -24.86 -15.24
C THR A 367 -3.93 -23.84 -15.63
N THR A 368 -4.50 -23.12 -14.65
CA THR A 368 -5.43 -22.01 -14.90
C THR A 368 -4.80 -20.93 -15.76
N LEU A 369 -3.57 -20.48 -15.41
CA LEU A 369 -2.85 -19.49 -16.21
C LEU A 369 -2.63 -19.94 -17.66
N ARG A 370 -2.16 -21.18 -17.89
CA ARG A 370 -1.92 -21.70 -19.26
C ARG A 370 -3.21 -21.84 -20.07
N ASN A 371 -4.33 -22.20 -19.43
CA ASN A 371 -5.63 -22.26 -20.09
C ASN A 371 -6.09 -20.88 -20.55
N LEU A 372 -6.03 -19.88 -19.66
CA LEU A 372 -6.35 -18.49 -19.97
C LEU A 372 -5.43 -17.91 -21.05
N ALA A 373 -4.12 -18.16 -20.95
CA ALA A 373 -3.14 -17.73 -21.93
C ALA A 373 -3.46 -18.30 -23.32
N ARG A 374 -3.80 -19.59 -23.39
CA ARG A 374 -4.22 -20.22 -24.65
C ARG A 374 -5.50 -19.59 -25.22
N GLU A 375 -6.50 -19.31 -24.38
CA GLU A 375 -7.76 -18.68 -24.80
C GLU A 375 -7.53 -17.27 -25.37
N ARG A 376 -6.56 -16.53 -24.83
CA ARG A 376 -6.15 -15.20 -25.32
C ARG A 376 -5.08 -15.22 -26.42
N GLY A 377 -4.65 -16.40 -26.87
CA GLY A 377 -3.69 -16.55 -27.97
C GLY A 377 -2.22 -16.49 -27.59
N TYR A 378 -1.88 -16.51 -26.30
CA TYR A 378 -0.51 -16.48 -25.76
C TYR A 378 0.12 -17.88 -25.59
N ILE A 379 -0.27 -18.84 -26.42
CA ILE A 379 0.34 -20.17 -26.43
C ILE A 379 1.75 -20.11 -27.02
N THR A 380 2.70 -20.82 -26.42
CA THR A 380 4.05 -20.92 -27.01
C THR A 380 4.07 -21.93 -28.14
N LYS A 381 4.92 -21.68 -29.15
CA LYS A 381 5.03 -22.52 -30.36
C LYS A 381 5.20 -24.01 -30.06
N GLY A 382 6.00 -24.37 -29.05
CA GLY A 382 6.23 -25.78 -28.70
C GLY A 382 4.97 -26.51 -28.25
N PHE A 383 4.14 -25.87 -27.42
CA PHE A 383 2.87 -26.44 -26.96
C PHE A 383 1.79 -26.38 -28.05
N GLU A 384 1.82 -25.36 -28.92
CA GLU A 384 0.93 -25.29 -30.08
C GLU A 384 1.22 -26.41 -31.10
N ASP A 385 2.50 -26.61 -31.45
CA ASP A 385 2.94 -27.68 -32.34
C ASP A 385 2.60 -29.06 -31.76
N GLN A 386 2.73 -29.24 -30.44
CA GLN A 386 2.34 -30.45 -29.73
C GLN A 386 0.83 -30.73 -29.87
N LEU A 387 -0.02 -29.72 -29.63
CA LEU A 387 -1.47 -29.83 -29.75
C LEU A 387 -1.88 -30.13 -31.20
N ASN A 388 -1.26 -29.46 -32.18
CA ASN A 388 -1.52 -29.67 -33.59
C ASN A 388 -1.09 -31.07 -34.06
N SER A 389 0.07 -31.55 -33.59
CA SER A 389 0.51 -32.93 -33.82
C SER A 389 -0.48 -33.94 -33.23
N PHE A 390 -0.94 -33.72 -32.00
CA PHE A 390 -1.91 -34.60 -31.35
C PHE A 390 -3.24 -34.63 -32.10
N LYS A 391 -3.81 -33.48 -32.48
CA LYS A 391 -5.06 -33.41 -33.26
C LYS A 391 -4.95 -34.12 -34.61
N ARG A 392 -3.78 -34.08 -35.24
CA ARG A 392 -3.55 -34.69 -36.57
C ARG A 392 -3.23 -36.18 -36.50
N MET A 393 -2.41 -36.59 -35.55
CA MET A 393 -1.77 -37.91 -35.52
C MET A 393 -2.15 -38.77 -34.31
N GLY A 394 -2.83 -38.19 -33.31
CA GLY A 394 -3.09 -38.82 -32.02
C GLY A 394 -1.84 -38.98 -31.15
N THR A 395 -0.71 -38.43 -31.59
CA THR A 395 0.59 -38.58 -30.91
C THR A 395 1.33 -37.26 -30.87
N VAL A 396 2.00 -37.01 -29.75
CA VAL A 396 2.92 -35.89 -29.57
C VAL A 396 4.37 -36.28 -29.83
N ALA A 397 4.71 -37.57 -29.68
CA ALA A 397 6.07 -38.09 -29.87
C ALA A 397 6.36 -38.44 -31.33
N MET A 398 7.64 -38.34 -31.73
CA MET A 398 8.08 -38.79 -33.05
C MET A 398 7.94 -40.32 -33.20
N PHE A 399 7.23 -40.73 -34.24
CA PHE A 399 7.04 -42.13 -34.59
C PHE A 399 8.20 -42.65 -35.46
N SER A 400 9.13 -43.41 -34.87
CA SER A 400 10.26 -44.00 -35.60
C SER A 400 10.07 -45.48 -35.93
N ARG A 401 9.72 -45.76 -37.19
CA ARG A 401 9.63 -47.14 -37.73
C ARG A 401 10.98 -47.85 -37.71
N SER A 402 12.06 -47.13 -38.00
CA SER A 402 13.42 -47.68 -38.02
C SER A 402 13.90 -48.06 -36.62
N ALA A 403 13.57 -47.26 -35.60
CA ALA A 403 13.89 -47.59 -34.21
C ALA A 403 13.23 -48.92 -33.77
N ARG A 404 11.94 -49.11 -34.08
CA ARG A 404 11.22 -50.36 -33.77
C ARG A 404 11.75 -51.56 -34.56
N LYS A 405 12.07 -51.39 -35.85
CA LYS A 405 12.64 -52.45 -36.68
C LYS A 405 14.00 -52.94 -36.15
N ARG A 406 14.86 -52.04 -35.63
CA ARG A 406 16.17 -52.40 -35.05
C ARG A 406 16.07 -53.32 -33.83
N VAL A 407 14.93 -53.33 -33.14
CA VAL A 407 14.65 -54.20 -31.99
C VAL A 407 13.66 -55.32 -32.30
N GLY A 408 13.41 -55.61 -33.58
CA GLY A 408 12.53 -56.71 -34.01
C GLY A 408 11.03 -56.47 -33.81
N LEU A 409 10.60 -55.23 -33.51
CA LEU A 409 9.19 -54.91 -33.26
C LEU A 409 8.48 -54.39 -34.52
N SER A 410 7.24 -54.85 -34.72
CA SER A 410 6.34 -54.33 -35.76
C SER A 410 5.90 -52.90 -35.45
N SER A 411 5.58 -52.12 -36.50
CA SER A 411 5.16 -50.72 -36.38
C SER A 411 3.76 -50.53 -36.95
N SER A 412 2.78 -50.20 -36.11
CA SER A 412 1.45 -49.75 -36.50
C SER A 412 1.25 -48.30 -36.04
N LYS A 413 0.53 -47.50 -36.83
CA LYS A 413 0.09 -46.17 -36.39
C LYS A 413 -1.17 -46.33 -35.53
N PRO A 414 -1.39 -45.46 -34.53
CA PRO A 414 -2.67 -45.40 -33.84
C PRO A 414 -3.81 -45.16 -34.84
N GLN A 415 -4.89 -45.92 -34.72
CA GLN A 415 -6.17 -45.62 -35.35
C GLN A 415 -6.89 -44.63 -34.44
N ILE A 416 -7.33 -43.50 -34.99
CA ILE A 416 -7.84 -42.36 -34.19
C ILE A 416 -9.12 -41.78 -34.78
N ASP A 417 -9.80 -42.52 -35.64
CA ASP A 417 -10.97 -42.02 -36.35
C ASP A 417 -12.16 -41.82 -35.39
N ASP A 418 -12.24 -42.67 -34.36
CA ASP A 418 -13.11 -42.51 -33.18
C ASP A 418 -12.81 -41.23 -32.39
N LEU A 419 -11.54 -40.98 -32.05
CA LEU A 419 -11.12 -39.77 -31.33
C LEU A 419 -11.36 -38.50 -32.17
N LYS A 420 -11.14 -38.56 -33.49
CA LYS A 420 -11.45 -37.44 -34.39
C LYS A 420 -12.95 -37.15 -34.43
N GLN A 421 -13.79 -38.18 -34.41
CA GLN A 421 -15.24 -38.02 -34.35
C GLN A 421 -15.63 -37.27 -33.07
N ILE A 422 -15.17 -37.73 -31.91
CA ILE A 422 -15.44 -37.08 -30.62
C ILE A 422 -14.95 -35.63 -30.61
N ILE A 423 -13.73 -35.36 -31.09
CA ILE A 423 -13.19 -33.99 -31.16
C ILE A 423 -14.04 -33.09 -32.07
N ASN A 424 -14.61 -33.63 -33.15
CA ASN A 424 -15.46 -32.85 -34.04
C ASN A 424 -16.83 -32.57 -33.42
N GLU A 425 -17.43 -33.53 -32.70
CA GLU A 425 -18.67 -33.35 -31.95
C GLU A 425 -18.50 -32.26 -30.88
N LEU A 426 -17.43 -32.34 -30.07
CA LEU A 426 -17.10 -31.33 -29.05
C LEU A 426 -16.89 -29.92 -29.63
N LYS A 427 -16.37 -29.80 -30.86
CA LYS A 427 -16.24 -28.50 -31.56
C LYS A 427 -17.59 -27.92 -31.97
N ILE A 428 -18.56 -28.78 -32.30
CA ILE A 428 -19.91 -28.36 -32.68
C ILE A 428 -20.67 -27.89 -31.43
N GLU A 429 -20.58 -28.65 -30.33
CA GLU A 429 -21.18 -28.30 -29.04
C GLU A 429 -20.69 -26.94 -28.53
N LYS A 430 -19.37 -26.71 -28.50
CA LYS A 430 -18.80 -25.40 -28.11
C LYS A 430 -19.30 -24.24 -28.97
N LYS A 431 -19.44 -24.45 -30.29
CA LYS A 431 -19.97 -23.41 -31.20
C LYS A 431 -21.45 -23.11 -30.98
N LEU A 432 -22.22 -24.05 -30.41
CA LEU A 432 -23.62 -23.86 -30.06
C LEU A 432 -23.75 -23.13 -28.73
N GLU A 433 -22.92 -23.48 -27.74
CA GLU A 433 -22.84 -22.81 -26.44
C GLU A 433 -22.39 -21.34 -26.56
N GLU A 434 -21.48 -21.02 -27.49
CA GLU A 434 -21.04 -19.63 -27.77
C GLU A 434 -22.12 -18.76 -28.46
N LYS A 435 -23.21 -19.37 -28.96
CA LYS A 435 -24.30 -18.69 -29.69
C LYS A 435 -25.60 -18.57 -28.89
N SER A 436 -25.74 -19.31 -27.79
CA SER A 436 -26.83 -19.21 -26.81
C SER A 436 -26.49 -18.22 -25.71
#